data_AF-H3BNS7-F1
#
_entry.id   AF-H3BNS7-F1
#
_cell.length_a   1.000
_cell.length_b   1.000
_cell.length_c   1.000
_cell.angle_alpha   90.00
_cell.angle_beta   90.00
_cell.angle_gamma   90.00
#
_symmetry.space_group_name_H-M   'P 1'
#
loop_
_entity.id
_entity.type
_entity.pdbx_description
1 polymer ?
#
loop_
_entity_poly.entity_id
_entity_poly.type
_entity_poly.pdbx_seq_one_letter_code
_entity_poly.pdbx_strand_id
1 'polypeptide(L)'
;SKNHAMSIHAFDLNSDGVNELITGWSNGKVDARSDRTGEVIFKDNFSSAIAGVVEGDYRMDGHIQLICCSVDGEIRGYLPGTAEMRGNLMDTSAEQDLIRELSQKKQNLLLELRNYEENAK
;
A
#
# COMPACT_ATOMS: atom_id res chain seq x y z
N SER A 1 1.89 -14.55 14.30
CA SER A 1 1.41 -13.49 13.40
C SER A 1 1.63 -12.16 14.09
N LYS A 2 2.34 -11.20 13.48
CA LYS A 2 2.79 -9.99 14.21
C LYS A 2 1.71 -8.90 14.30
N ASN A 3 0.80 -8.81 13.32
CA ASN A 3 -0.32 -7.87 13.28
C ASN A 3 -1.52 -8.52 12.56
N HIS A 4 -2.73 -8.14 12.95
CA HIS A 4 -3.98 -8.66 12.37
C HIS A 4 -4.68 -7.58 11.54
N ALA A 5 -5.36 -7.98 10.47
CA ALA A 5 -6.28 -7.11 9.75
C ALA A 5 -7.53 -6.90 10.63
N MET A 6 -7.81 -5.65 10.97
CA MET A 6 -8.92 -5.26 11.84
C MET A 6 -10.17 -4.89 11.03
N SER A 7 -9.96 -4.25 9.88
CA SER A 7 -11.01 -3.82 8.96
C SER A 7 -10.51 -3.92 7.53
N ILE A 8 -11.39 -4.35 6.63
CA ILE A 8 -11.13 -4.37 5.18
C ILE A 8 -12.27 -3.68 4.46
N HIS A 9 -11.96 -2.95 3.39
CA HIS A 9 -12.93 -2.25 2.57
C HIS A 9 -12.45 -2.22 1.11
N ALA A 10 -13.38 -2.24 0.16
CA ALA A 10 -13.06 -2.10 -1.26
C ALA A 10 -13.31 -0.64 -1.67
N PHE A 11 -12.31 0.03 -2.24
CA PHE A 11 -12.42 1.44 -2.64
C PHE A 11 -11.48 1.73 -3.81
N ASP A 12 -11.96 2.43 -4.83
CA ASP A 12 -11.14 2.92 -5.95
C ASP A 12 -10.38 4.18 -5.49
N LEU A 13 -9.18 3.97 -4.97
CA LEU A 13 -8.34 5.04 -4.41
C LEU A 13 -7.56 5.77 -5.49
N ASN A 14 -7.30 5.13 -6.63
CA ASN A 14 -6.46 5.69 -7.70
C ASN A 14 -7.27 6.24 -8.89
N SER A 15 -8.60 6.15 -8.83
CA SER A 15 -9.57 6.56 -9.85
C SER A 15 -9.40 5.87 -11.20
N ASP A 16 -8.96 4.61 -11.24
CA ASP A 16 -8.82 3.84 -12.48
C ASP A 16 -10.06 3.01 -12.84
N GLY A 17 -11.11 3.06 -12.00
CA GLY A 17 -12.36 2.34 -12.17
C GLY A 17 -12.34 0.91 -11.60
N VAL A 18 -11.25 0.49 -10.97
CA VAL A 18 -11.12 -0.80 -10.29
C VAL A 18 -10.89 -0.56 -8.80
N ASN A 19 -11.70 -1.20 -7.96
CA ASN A 19 -11.54 -1.06 -6.51
C ASN A 19 -10.29 -1.78 -6.00
N GLU A 20 -9.54 -1.11 -5.13
CA GLU A 20 -8.47 -1.73 -4.37
C GLU A 20 -8.94 -2.28 -3.03
N LEU A 21 -8.16 -3.24 -2.50
CA LEU A 21 -8.36 -3.76 -1.15
C LEU A 21 -7.68 -2.84 -0.14
N ILE A 22 -8.48 -2.06 0.57
CA ILE A 22 -8.04 -1.26 1.70
C ILE A 22 -8.04 -2.13 2.95
N THR A 23 -6.91 -2.16 3.66
CA THR A 23 -6.74 -2.92 4.91
C THR A 23 -6.26 -2.03 6.03
N GLY A 24 -7.04 -1.97 7.11
CA GLY A 24 -6.64 -1.38 8.38
C GLY A 24 -6.09 -2.44 9.33
N TRP A 25 -4.91 -2.18 9.90
CA TRP A 25 -4.16 -3.15 10.70
C TRP A 25 -4.16 -2.82 12.20
N SER A 26 -3.93 -3.84 13.03
CA SER A 26 -3.87 -3.73 14.49
C SER A 26 -2.71 -2.88 15.03
N ASN A 27 -1.76 -2.49 14.18
CA ASN A 27 -0.64 -1.60 14.53
C ASN A 27 -0.82 -0.17 13.97
N GLY A 28 -2.02 0.17 13.49
CA GLY A 28 -2.31 1.49 12.92
C GLY A 28 -1.85 1.67 11.49
N LYS A 29 -1.25 0.66 10.85
CA LYS A 29 -1.01 0.73 9.41
C LYS A 29 -2.35 0.71 8.66
N VAL A 30 -2.45 1.51 7.61
CA VAL A 30 -3.45 1.36 6.55
C VAL A 30 -2.68 1.12 5.25
N ASP A 31 -3.05 0.09 4.49
CA ASP A 31 -2.56 -0.06 3.11
C ASP A 31 -3.68 -0.35 2.13
N ALA A 32 -3.55 0.19 0.92
CA ALA A 32 -4.38 -0.15 -0.23
C ALA A 32 -3.58 -1.03 -1.17
N ARG A 33 -4.16 -2.14 -1.61
CA ARG A 33 -3.51 -3.11 -2.48
C ARG A 33 -4.30 -3.33 -3.75
N SER A 34 -3.58 -3.44 -4.87
CA SER A 34 -4.17 -3.88 -6.13
C SER A 34 -4.82 -5.26 -5.95
N ASP A 35 -6.05 -5.40 -6.42
CA ASP A 35 -6.79 -6.67 -6.45
C ASP A 35 -6.11 -7.73 -7.35
N ARG A 36 -5.38 -7.27 -8.39
CA ARG A 36 -4.71 -8.14 -9.35
C ARG A 36 -3.33 -8.60 -8.90
N THR A 37 -2.49 -7.66 -8.45
CA THR A 37 -1.07 -7.96 -8.13
C THR A 37 -0.80 -8.14 -6.65
N GLY A 38 -1.68 -7.61 -5.78
CA GLY A 38 -1.44 -7.54 -4.33
C GLY A 38 -0.38 -6.52 -3.91
N GLU A 39 0.19 -5.78 -4.86
CA GLU A 39 1.15 -4.71 -4.60
C GLU A 39 0.48 -3.57 -3.85
N VAL A 40 1.25 -2.94 -2.96
CA VAL A 40 0.77 -1.82 -2.14
C VAL A 40 0.85 -0.55 -2.96
N ILE A 41 -0.30 0.05 -3.24
CA ILE A 41 -0.39 1.32 -4.00
C ILE A 41 -0.47 2.55 -3.10
N PHE A 42 -0.91 2.37 -1.85
CA PHE A 42 -0.98 3.43 -0.87
C PHE A 42 -0.70 2.86 0.51
N LYS A 43 -0.05 3.66 1.35
CA LYS A 43 0.22 3.32 2.73
C LYS A 43 0.19 4.58 3.58
N ASP A 44 -0.47 4.47 4.73
CA ASP A 44 -0.39 5.45 5.81
C ASP A 44 -0.27 4.73 7.17
N ASN A 45 0.06 5.49 8.20
CA ASN A 45 0.25 5.03 9.56
C ASN A 45 -0.44 5.98 10.56
N PHE A 46 -1.30 5.40 11.39
CA PHE A 46 -1.93 6.01 12.57
C PHE A 46 -1.11 5.72 13.83
N SER A 47 -1.35 6.48 14.90
CA SER A 47 -0.75 6.27 16.23
C SER A 47 -1.27 5.01 16.93
N SER A 48 -2.47 4.56 16.58
CA SER A 48 -3.18 3.45 17.24
C SER A 48 -3.80 2.50 16.20
N ALA A 49 -4.24 1.34 16.66
CA ALA A 49 -4.90 0.33 15.85
C ALA A 49 -6.08 0.91 15.06
N ILE A 50 -6.29 0.42 13.84
CA ILE A 50 -7.46 0.81 13.04
C ILE A 50 -8.69 0.12 13.60
N ALA A 51 -9.72 0.90 13.92
CA ALA A 51 -11.02 0.41 14.37
C ALA A 51 -11.93 0.09 13.17
N GLY A 52 -11.88 0.92 12.13
CA GLY A 52 -12.76 0.76 10.97
C GLY A 52 -12.29 1.57 9.76
N VAL A 53 -12.65 1.07 8.58
CA VAL A 53 -12.46 1.74 7.30
C VAL A 53 -13.81 1.70 6.57
N VAL A 54 -14.30 2.86 6.15
CA VAL A 54 -15.58 3.02 5.46
C VAL A 54 -15.47 4.07 4.36
N GLU A 55 -16.42 4.10 3.44
CA GLU A 55 -16.53 5.15 2.43
C GLU A 55 -17.73 6.06 2.68
N GLY A 56 -17.62 7.33 2.30
CA GLY A 56 -18.75 8.27 2.36
C GLY A 56 -18.39 9.69 1.94
N ASP A 57 -19.40 10.45 1.49
CA ASP A 57 -19.26 11.89 1.23
C ASP A 57 -19.45 12.67 2.55
N TYR A 58 -18.39 12.71 3.35
CA TYR A 58 -18.40 13.39 4.64
C TYR A 58 -18.44 14.92 4.52
N ARG A 59 -17.95 15.47 3.40
CA ARG A 59 -17.87 16.92 3.18
C ARG A 59 -19.09 17.49 2.47
N MET A 60 -19.99 16.62 2.01
CA MET A 60 -21.19 16.96 1.25
C MET A 60 -20.86 17.72 -0.04
N ASP A 61 -19.74 17.37 -0.68
CA ASP A 61 -19.24 18.00 -1.90
C ASP A 61 -19.47 17.14 -3.16
N GLY A 62 -20.16 16.00 -3.00
CA GLY A 62 -20.44 15.04 -4.07
C GLY A 62 -19.32 14.03 -4.31
N HIS A 63 -18.21 14.09 -3.56
CA HIS A 63 -17.10 13.16 -3.70
C HIS A 63 -17.03 12.19 -2.52
N ILE A 64 -17.15 10.89 -2.84
CA ILE A 64 -16.98 9.81 -1.86
C ILE A 64 -15.52 9.76 -1.43
N GLN A 65 -15.31 9.74 -0.12
CA GLN A 65 -13.99 9.69 0.51
C GLN A 65 -13.82 8.35 1.23
N LEU A 66 -12.59 7.86 1.25
CA LEU A 66 -12.19 6.79 2.16
C LEU A 66 -11.97 7.39 3.55
N ILE A 67 -12.65 6.85 4.55
CA ILE A 67 -12.61 7.32 5.93
C ILE A 67 -12.02 6.21 6.79
N CYS A 68 -10.89 6.50 7.43
CA CYS A 68 -10.19 5.60 8.34
C CYS A 68 -10.34 6.13 9.77
N CYS A 69 -10.80 5.27 10.67
CA CYS A 69 -10.98 5.57 12.09
C CYS A 69 -10.08 4.67 12.93
N SER A 70 -9.29 5.25 13.83
CA SER A 70 -8.50 4.51 14.81
C SER A 70 -9.28 4.25 16.11
N VAL A 71 -8.77 3.35 16.94
CA VAL A 71 -9.34 3.01 18.25
C VAL A 71 -9.22 4.17 19.25
N ASP A 72 -8.23 5.06 19.11
CA ASP A 72 -8.04 6.24 19.95
C ASP A 72 -8.87 7.47 19.48
N GLY A 73 -9.64 7.34 18.39
CA GLY A 73 -10.57 8.36 17.92
C GLY A 73 -9.97 9.34 16.90
N GLU A 74 -8.75 9.08 16.40
CA GLU A 74 -8.24 9.77 15.22
C GLU A 74 -9.02 9.34 13.97
N ILE A 75 -9.49 10.31 13.19
CA ILE A 75 -10.23 10.09 11.94
C ILE A 75 -9.52 10.84 10.83
N ARG A 76 -9.22 10.14 9.73
CA ARG A 76 -8.66 10.75 8.51
C ARG A 76 -9.49 10.35 7.29
N GLY A 77 -9.73 11.33 6.41
CA GLY A 77 -10.41 11.15 5.13
C GLY A 77 -9.43 11.29 3.97
N TYR A 78 -9.55 10.44 2.96
CA TYR A 78 -8.75 10.46 1.74
C TYR A 78 -9.68 10.53 0.53
N LEU A 79 -9.40 11.45 -0.38
CA LEU A 79 -10.03 11.48 -1.70
C LEU A 79 -9.31 10.50 -2.62
N PRO A 80 -10.03 9.90 -3.60
CA PRO A 80 -9.39 9.24 -4.72
C PRO A 80 -8.38 10.19 -5.37
N GLY A 81 -7.14 9.72 -5.56
CA GLY A 81 -6.09 10.53 -6.17
C GLY A 81 -6.37 10.74 -7.66
N THR A 82 -6.20 11.97 -8.15
CA THR A 82 -6.00 12.18 -9.59
C THR A 82 -4.62 11.66 -9.98
N ALA A 83 -4.42 11.28 -11.24
CA ALA A 83 -3.16 10.71 -11.75
C ALA A 83 -1.90 11.55 -11.42
N GLU A 84 -2.06 12.85 -11.12
CA GLU A 84 -1.00 13.79 -10.74
C GLU A 84 -0.49 13.59 -9.31
N MET A 85 -1.33 13.05 -8.41
CA MET A 85 -0.96 12.79 -7.01
C MET A 85 -0.13 11.50 -6.85
N ARG A 86 -0.07 10.65 -7.90
CA ARG A 86 0.83 9.49 -8.00
C ARG A 86 2.31 9.86 -7.79
N GLY A 87 2.71 11.05 -8.21
CA GLY A 87 4.10 11.50 -8.14
C GLY A 87 4.59 11.97 -6.77
N ASN A 88 3.70 12.24 -5.80
CA ASN A 88 4.13 12.82 -4.51
C ASN A 88 4.03 11.85 -3.32
N LEU A 89 3.24 10.78 -3.41
CA LEU A 89 3.10 9.81 -2.30
C LEU A 89 3.97 8.55 -2.44
N MET A 90 4.52 8.26 -3.63
CA MET A 90 5.30 7.04 -3.91
C MET A 90 6.81 7.26 -4.09
N ASP A 91 7.28 8.49 -4.22
CA ASP A 91 8.37 8.75 -5.18
C ASP A 91 9.80 8.80 -4.60
N THR A 92 10.08 8.09 -3.51
CA THR A 92 11.51 7.88 -3.15
C THR A 92 11.74 6.59 -2.39
N SER A 93 10.92 6.27 -1.39
CA SER A 93 11.16 5.06 -0.59
C SER A 93 10.85 3.78 -1.38
N ALA A 94 9.72 3.74 -2.10
CA ALA A 94 9.32 2.59 -2.89
C ALA A 94 10.27 2.35 -4.07
N GLU A 95 10.68 3.41 -4.77
CA GLU A 95 11.68 3.31 -5.84
C GLU A 95 13.04 2.85 -5.31
N GLN A 96 13.50 3.38 -4.18
CA GLN A 96 14.77 2.95 -3.56
C GLN A 96 14.71 1.50 -3.09
N ASP A 97 13.58 1.06 -2.52
CA ASP A 97 13.38 -0.35 -2.14
C ASP A 97 13.36 -1.26 -3.37
N LEU A 98 12.72 -0.86 -4.47
CA LEU A 98 12.70 -1.60 -5.73
C LEU A 98 14.10 -1.69 -6.36
N ILE A 99 14.86 -0.58 -6.37
CA ILE A 99 16.25 -0.55 -6.84
C ILE A 99 17.12 -1.50 -6.00
N ARG A 100 16.94 -1.48 -4.68
CA ARG A 100 17.67 -2.39 -3.77
C ARG A 100 17.32 -3.86 -4.06
N GLU A 101 16.04 -4.17 -4.24
CA GLU A 101 15.58 -5.53 -4.53
C GLU A 101 16.12 -6.04 -5.88
N LEU A 102 16.03 -5.23 -6.93
CA LEU A 102 16.58 -5.56 -8.25
C LEU A 102 18.10 -5.73 -8.21
N SER A 103 18.81 -4.90 -7.43
CA SER A 103 20.26 -5.01 -7.26
C SER A 103 20.64 -6.31 -6.53
N GLN A 104 19.88 -6.69 -5.50
CA GLN A 104 20.08 -7.96 -4.78
C GLN A 104 19.81 -9.15 -5.70
N LYS A 105 18.74 -9.10 -6.49
CA LYS A 105 18.38 -10.16 -7.44
C LYS A 105 19.46 -10.33 -8.51
N LYS A 106 20.01 -9.22 -9.03
CA LYS A 106 21.17 -9.24 -9.95
C LYS A 106 22.39 -9.89 -9.30
N GLN A 107 22.75 -9.54 -8.06
CA GLN A 107 23.88 -10.16 -7.38
C GLN A 107 23.69 -11.66 -7.15
N ASN A 108 22.48 -12.08 -6.76
CA ASN A 108 22.18 -13.50 -6.57
C ASN A 108 22.32 -14.30 -7.87
N LEU A 109 21.78 -13.77 -8.99
CA LEU A 109 21.87 -14.40 -10.31
C LEU A 109 23.33 -14.48 -10.81
N LEU A 110 24.14 -13.46 -10.55
CA LEU A 110 25.58 -13.48 -10.90
C LEU A 110 26.36 -14.52 -10.09
N LEU A 111 26.02 -14.70 -8.82
CA LEU A 111 26.57 -15.76 -7.98
C LEU A 111 26.17 -17.15 -8.50
N GLU A 112 24.90 -17.31 -8.88
CA GLU A 112 24.40 -18.56 -9.46
C GLU A 112 25.13 -18.90 -10.76
N LEU A 113 25.30 -17.94 -11.66
CA LEU A 113 26.06 -18.11 -12.90
C LEU A 113 27.50 -18.54 -12.64
N ARG A 114 28.22 -17.90 -11.70
CA ARG A 114 29.58 -18.33 -11.33
C ARG A 114 29.61 -19.76 -10.82
N ASN A 115 28.65 -20.14 -9.97
CA ASN A 115 28.58 -21.49 -9.43
C ASN A 115 28.34 -22.52 -10.55
N TYR A 116 27.50 -22.21 -11.54
CA TYR A 116 27.30 -23.09 -12.70
C TYR A 116 28.55 -23.17 -13.59
N GLU A 117 29.28 -22.07 -13.79
CA GLU A 117 30.54 -22.04 -14.55
C GLU A 117 31.66 -22.82 -13.87
N GLU A 118 31.78 -22.74 -12.54
CA GLU A 118 32.78 -23.50 -11.77
C GLU A 118 32.46 -25.00 -11.71
N ASN A 119 31.18 -25.38 -11.60
CA ASN A 119 30.75 -26.79 -11.58
C ASN A 119 30.72 -27.45 -12.97
N ALA A 120 30.80 -26.68 -14.06
CA ALA A 120 30.88 -27.19 -15.43
C ALA A 120 32.33 -27.47 -15.89
N LYS A 121 33.33 -27.20 -15.04
CA LYS A 121 34.75 -27.50 -15.25
C LYS A 121 35.15 -28.82 -14.63
#